data_AF-A0A7C5G492-F1
#
_entry.id   AF-A0A7C5G492-F1
#
_cell.length_a   1.000
_cell.length_b   1.000
_cell.length_c   1.000
_cell.angle_alpha   90.00
_cell.angle_beta   90.00
_cell.angle_gamma   90.00
#
_symmetry.space_group_name_H-M   'P 1'
#
loop_
_entity.id
_entity.type
_entity.pdbx_description
1 polymer ?
#
loop_
_entity_poly.entity_id
_entity_poly.type
_entity_poly.pdbx_seq_one_letter_code
_entity_poly.pdbx_strand_id
1 'polypeptide(L)'
;MHHRTMTASLSIAARHALLAILALSALAALALATAAEAPADGTEAGSASGCLGCHKGIEPIAPEKSPMMVQVHMLGRLRGDPAGCVVCHGGNPQARTADQAHQGAPKVSKHCQCPTPEAFYPDPGALDVAEHTCGQCHRGYVARLQRSLMATEAGKINATIKTPAPPPGALWGNRSVEDSDGPEPAVGTSAYKRYMQALMETHPAAFATRLTALPHPQNPTSTTHGTAEPLARYWRACDGCHLHTEGRGASGEFRGRGCSACHMPYAADARYAGADPTIDRRELGHALTHTLQGTRKTQVHYAKSSHTGISMRTCNTCHGREAAYLKTGLRPSQTVRRLDDRHHAQALRGQGPLLCQDCHTSNEVHGDGNIAVTLGAQAEVRCADCHGTEKAYPWELPLGFGDPFQPGADVKMKGPRGLAQHLQKVTSWWATRYPKADGYLMSSRGNPLGNVVKEGRRVVLHSATGKDFEVPLFKKTKDAP
;
A
#
# COMPACT_ATOMS: atom_id res chain seq x y z
N MET A 1 74.88 -70.34 13.47
CA MET A 1 73.43 -70.52 13.70
C MET A 1 73.11 -70.06 15.12
N HIS A 2 72.44 -68.93 15.29
CA HIS A 2 71.56 -68.61 16.42
C HIS A 2 70.90 -67.25 16.15
N HIS A 3 69.64 -67.30 15.71
CA HIS A 3 68.76 -66.14 15.63
C HIS A 3 68.44 -65.66 17.05
N ARG A 4 68.95 -64.49 17.44
CA ARG A 4 68.45 -63.75 18.60
C ARG A 4 67.27 -62.89 18.18
N THR A 5 66.10 -63.24 18.68
CA THR A 5 64.87 -62.46 18.69
C THR A 5 65.08 -61.16 19.48
N MET A 6 65.01 -60.00 18.83
CA MET A 6 64.84 -58.71 19.50
C MET A 6 63.35 -58.41 19.62
N THR A 7 62.81 -58.52 20.82
CA THR A 7 61.51 -57.94 21.18
C THR A 7 61.70 -56.44 21.40
N ALA A 8 61.19 -55.61 20.48
CA ALA A 8 61.17 -54.16 20.64
C ALA A 8 60.08 -53.75 21.64
N SER A 9 60.50 -53.37 22.85
CA SER A 9 59.64 -52.70 23.82
C SER A 9 59.35 -51.27 23.35
N LEU A 10 58.14 -51.01 22.84
CA LEU A 10 57.70 -49.65 22.56
C LEU A 10 57.62 -48.82 23.85
N SER A 11 58.19 -47.62 23.81
CA SER A 11 58.16 -46.66 24.93
C SER A 11 56.73 -46.26 25.29
N ILE A 12 56.52 -45.83 26.54
CA ILE A 12 55.22 -45.38 27.06
C ILE A 12 54.61 -44.27 26.17
N ALA A 13 55.44 -43.39 25.62
CA ALA A 13 55.03 -42.35 24.69
C ALA A 13 54.47 -42.92 23.36
N ALA A 14 55.06 -43.99 22.84
CA ALA A 14 54.57 -44.63 21.62
C ALA A 14 53.27 -45.43 21.85
N ARG A 15 53.04 -45.94 23.07
CA ARG A 15 51.75 -46.54 23.45
C ARG A 15 50.63 -45.49 23.55
N HIS A 16 50.93 -44.30 24.05
CA HIS A 16 49.96 -43.20 24.10
C HIS A 16 49.66 -42.62 22.71
N ALA A 17 50.66 -42.53 21.82
CA ALA A 17 50.45 -42.13 20.43
C ALA A 17 49.58 -43.15 19.67
N LEU A 18 49.79 -44.46 19.87
CA LEU A 18 48.99 -45.50 19.22
C LEU A 18 47.54 -45.52 19.74
N LEU A 19 47.34 -45.28 21.05
CA LEU A 19 46.00 -45.13 21.65
C LEU A 19 45.27 -43.87 21.15
N ALA A 20 45.98 -42.76 20.95
CA ALA A 20 45.40 -41.54 20.39
C ALA A 20 45.00 -41.71 18.91
N ILE A 21 45.81 -42.40 18.11
CA ILE A 21 45.51 -42.69 16.70
C ILE A 21 44.32 -43.65 16.60
N LEU A 22 44.25 -44.68 17.44
CA LEU A 22 43.12 -45.61 17.50
C LEU A 22 41.81 -44.91 17.93
N ALA A 23 41.89 -43.98 18.89
CA ALA A 23 40.75 -43.17 19.31
C ALA A 23 40.26 -42.21 18.20
N LEU A 24 41.17 -41.58 17.46
CA LEU A 24 40.80 -40.74 16.30
C LEU A 24 40.19 -41.56 15.16
N SER A 25 40.67 -42.78 14.90
CA SER A 25 40.06 -43.66 13.89
C SER A 25 38.68 -44.20 14.31
N ALA A 26 38.45 -44.41 15.61
CA ALA A 26 37.14 -44.81 16.13
C ALA A 26 36.12 -43.64 16.07
N LEU A 27 36.55 -42.40 16.30
CA LEU A 27 35.72 -41.20 16.13
C LEU A 27 35.41 -40.91 14.65
N ALA A 28 36.34 -41.17 13.72
CA ALA A 28 36.08 -41.07 12.29
C ALA A 28 35.13 -42.17 11.79
N ALA A 29 35.25 -43.41 12.28
CA ALA A 29 34.33 -44.49 11.93
C ALA A 29 32.91 -44.25 12.47
N LEU A 30 32.76 -43.59 13.63
CA LEU A 30 31.45 -43.21 14.18
C LEU A 30 30.84 -41.99 13.48
N ALA A 31 31.65 -41.15 12.83
CA ALA A 31 31.18 -40.04 11.98
C ALA A 31 30.80 -40.48 10.55
N LEU A 32 31.32 -41.62 10.05
CA LEU A 32 30.96 -42.17 8.75
C LEU A 32 29.78 -43.17 8.79
N ALA A 33 29.39 -43.67 9.96
CA ALA A 33 28.25 -44.58 10.12
C ALA A 33 26.89 -43.88 10.37
N THR A 34 26.86 -42.53 10.34
CA THR A 34 25.61 -41.74 10.40
C THR A 34 25.30 -40.98 9.12
N ALA A 35 26.04 -41.24 8.02
CA ALA A 35 25.60 -40.87 6.68
C ALA A 35 24.52 -41.87 6.22
N ALA A 36 23.36 -41.80 6.85
CA ALA A 36 22.14 -42.36 6.31
C ALA A 36 21.92 -41.74 4.92
N GLU A 37 21.57 -42.59 3.95
CA GLU A 37 21.21 -42.19 2.60
C GLU A 37 20.32 -40.94 2.61
N ALA A 38 20.80 -39.88 1.95
CA ALA A 38 20.00 -38.72 1.66
C ALA A 38 18.75 -39.19 0.91
N PRO A 39 17.53 -38.96 1.44
CA PRO A 39 16.34 -39.26 0.68
C PRO A 39 16.34 -38.35 -0.54
N ALA A 40 16.10 -38.95 -1.70
CA ALA A 40 15.84 -38.24 -2.95
C ALA A 40 14.80 -37.14 -2.69
N ASP A 41 15.01 -35.97 -3.29
CA ASP A 41 14.11 -34.81 -3.29
C ASP A 41 12.65 -35.22 -3.55
N GLY A 42 11.96 -35.51 -2.46
CA GLY A 42 10.52 -35.53 -2.34
C GLY A 42 10.19 -34.40 -1.39
N THR A 43 9.57 -33.34 -1.91
CA THR A 43 8.97 -32.30 -1.11
C THR A 43 7.88 -32.91 -0.22
N GLU A 44 8.25 -33.39 0.96
CA GLU A 44 7.27 -33.65 2.01
C GLU A 44 6.80 -32.30 2.54
N ALA A 45 5.59 -31.93 2.11
CA ALA A 45 4.79 -30.92 2.76
C ALA A 45 4.63 -31.32 4.23
N GLY A 46 5.43 -30.69 5.10
CA GLY A 46 5.22 -30.76 6.55
C GLY A 46 3.75 -30.49 6.83
N SER A 47 3.11 -31.34 7.64
CA SER A 47 1.71 -31.22 8.03
C SER A 47 1.41 -29.76 8.37
N ALA A 48 0.58 -29.10 7.55
CA ALA A 48 0.35 -27.67 7.67
C ALA A 48 -0.10 -27.34 9.11
N SER A 49 0.76 -26.67 9.87
CA SER A 49 0.51 -26.24 11.24
C SER A 49 -0.17 -24.88 11.25
N GLY A 50 -1.02 -24.61 12.24
CA GLY A 50 -1.70 -23.32 12.34
C GLY A 50 -2.88 -23.20 11.38
N CYS A 51 -3.16 -21.96 10.94
CA CYS A 51 -4.27 -21.63 10.05
C CYS A 51 -4.18 -22.36 8.69
N LEU A 52 -2.96 -22.62 8.21
CA LEU A 52 -2.71 -23.36 6.97
C LEU A 52 -3.17 -24.82 7.04
N GLY A 53 -3.47 -25.36 8.23
CA GLY A 53 -4.07 -26.68 8.39
C GLY A 53 -5.43 -26.81 7.69
N CYS A 54 -6.22 -25.73 7.68
CA CYS A 54 -7.49 -25.64 6.96
C CYS A 54 -7.34 -24.88 5.63
N HIS A 55 -6.66 -23.74 5.65
CA HIS A 55 -6.46 -22.84 4.50
C HIS A 55 -5.29 -23.28 3.60
N LYS A 56 -5.27 -24.55 3.22
CA LYS A 56 -4.16 -25.15 2.46
C LYS A 56 -4.08 -24.52 1.07
N GLY A 57 -2.96 -23.88 0.73
CA GLY A 57 -2.76 -23.28 -0.60
C GLY A 57 -3.26 -21.84 -0.73
N ILE A 58 -3.69 -21.20 0.36
CA ILE A 58 -3.82 -19.74 0.36
C ILE A 58 -2.47 -19.09 0.00
N GLU A 59 -2.49 -18.09 -0.87
CA GLU A 59 -1.27 -17.42 -1.30
C GLU A 59 -0.62 -16.64 -0.15
N PRO A 60 0.72 -16.53 -0.11
CA PRO A 60 1.35 -15.58 0.79
C PRO A 60 0.95 -14.15 0.40
N ILE A 61 0.64 -13.33 1.41
CA ILE A 61 0.10 -11.98 1.22
C ILE A 61 1.08 -11.03 0.49
N ALA A 62 2.36 -11.35 0.49
CA ALA A 62 3.42 -10.71 -0.28
C ALA A 62 4.56 -11.70 -0.54
N PRO A 63 5.58 -11.36 -1.36
CA PRO A 63 6.72 -12.25 -1.60
C PRO A 63 7.39 -12.70 -0.29
N GLU A 64 7.62 -14.00 -0.14
CA GLU A 64 8.18 -14.67 1.06
C GLU A 64 9.45 -14.01 1.61
N LYS A 65 10.34 -13.58 0.71
CA LYS A 65 11.62 -12.95 1.07
C LYS A 65 11.51 -11.44 1.27
N SER A 66 10.32 -10.86 1.19
CA SER A 66 10.13 -9.43 1.37
C SER A 66 10.36 -9.04 2.84
N PRO A 67 10.83 -7.80 3.12
CA PRO A 67 10.98 -7.32 4.50
C PRO A 67 9.69 -7.37 5.33
N MET A 68 8.54 -7.28 4.66
CA MET A 68 7.23 -7.42 5.30
C MET A 68 6.99 -8.86 5.74
N MET A 69 7.14 -9.84 4.83
CA MET A 69 6.93 -11.25 5.19
C MET A 69 7.92 -11.75 6.24
N VAL A 70 9.18 -11.29 6.20
CA VAL A 70 10.15 -11.60 7.26
C VAL A 70 9.66 -11.15 8.64
N GLN A 71 9.12 -9.94 8.75
CA GLN A 71 8.54 -9.43 10.00
C GLN A 71 7.26 -10.18 10.39
N VAL A 72 6.40 -10.49 9.42
CA VAL A 72 5.17 -11.26 9.65
C VAL A 72 5.48 -12.65 10.20
N HIS A 73 6.42 -13.39 9.62
CA HIS A 73 6.82 -14.69 10.16
C HIS A 73 7.47 -14.59 11.53
N MET A 74 8.26 -13.54 11.79
CA MET A 74 8.85 -13.31 13.11
C MET A 74 7.74 -13.10 14.17
N LEU A 75 6.81 -12.18 13.92
CA LEU A 75 5.69 -11.92 14.83
C LEU A 75 4.75 -13.11 14.94
N GLY A 76 4.51 -13.82 13.83
CA GLY A 76 3.70 -15.03 13.78
C GLY A 76 4.24 -16.13 14.67
N ARG A 77 5.55 -16.45 14.58
CA ARG A 77 6.20 -17.43 15.46
C ARG A 77 6.06 -17.08 16.94
N LEU A 78 6.19 -15.80 17.29
CA LEU A 78 5.97 -15.32 18.67
C LEU A 78 4.52 -15.49 19.14
N ARG A 79 3.57 -15.57 18.21
CA ARG A 79 2.13 -15.75 18.46
C ARG A 79 1.65 -17.19 18.25
N GLY A 80 2.56 -18.14 18.03
CA GLY A 80 2.22 -19.55 17.81
C GLY A 80 1.64 -19.85 16.41
N ASP A 81 1.85 -18.97 15.44
CA ASP A 81 1.46 -19.12 14.04
C ASP A 81 2.65 -18.80 13.11
N PRO A 82 3.48 -19.79 12.75
CA PRO A 82 4.65 -19.55 11.90
C PRO A 82 4.32 -18.96 10.52
N ALA A 83 3.11 -19.17 10.00
CA ALA A 83 2.65 -18.59 8.74
C ALA A 83 2.34 -17.08 8.87
N GLY A 84 1.98 -16.64 10.08
CA GLY A 84 1.76 -15.23 10.43
C GLY A 84 0.38 -14.68 10.04
N CYS A 85 -0.59 -15.53 9.71
CA CYS A 85 -1.99 -15.16 9.48
C CYS A 85 -2.56 -14.34 10.65
N VAL A 86 -2.30 -14.76 11.89
CA VAL A 86 -2.82 -14.11 13.10
C VAL A 86 -2.18 -12.76 13.41
N VAL A 87 -1.13 -12.38 12.67
CA VAL A 87 -0.52 -11.04 12.78
C VAL A 87 -1.49 -9.96 12.36
N CYS A 88 -2.26 -10.24 11.31
CA CYS A 88 -3.26 -9.35 10.73
C CYS A 88 -4.69 -9.77 11.08
N HIS A 89 -5.01 -11.06 10.92
CA HIS A 89 -6.39 -11.54 11.06
C HIS A 89 -6.80 -11.83 12.50
N GLY A 90 -5.86 -11.95 13.45
CA GLY A 90 -6.18 -12.48 14.78
C GLY A 90 -6.53 -13.96 14.74
N GLY A 91 -7.36 -14.42 15.68
CA GLY A 91 -7.76 -15.82 15.75
C GLY A 91 -6.79 -16.74 16.50
N ASN A 92 -7.23 -17.98 16.70
CA ASN A 92 -6.49 -19.00 17.44
C ASN A 92 -5.85 -20.01 16.47
N PRO A 93 -4.52 -19.98 16.27
CA PRO A 93 -3.86 -20.90 15.34
C PRO A 93 -3.80 -22.34 15.85
N GLN A 94 -4.09 -22.58 17.14
CA GLN A 94 -4.10 -23.92 17.73
C GLN A 94 -5.50 -24.56 17.73
N ALA A 95 -6.53 -23.82 17.34
CA ALA A 95 -7.89 -24.33 17.25
C ALA A 95 -8.03 -25.34 16.10
N ARG A 96 -8.95 -26.29 16.27
CA ARG A 96 -9.23 -27.34 15.26
C ARG A 96 -10.58 -27.19 14.58
N THR A 97 -11.39 -26.23 15.01
CA THR A 97 -12.70 -25.92 14.42
C THR A 97 -12.75 -24.48 13.98
N ALA A 98 -13.53 -24.18 12.94
CA ALA A 98 -13.71 -22.82 12.43
C ALA A 98 -14.18 -21.86 13.53
N ASP A 99 -15.18 -22.28 14.31
CA ASP A 99 -15.74 -21.46 15.40
C ASP A 99 -14.73 -21.09 16.47
N GLN A 100 -13.75 -21.95 16.76
CA GLN A 100 -12.70 -21.66 17.74
C GLN A 100 -11.52 -20.90 17.14
N ALA A 101 -11.23 -21.13 15.86
CA ALA A 101 -10.14 -20.47 15.14
C ALA A 101 -10.46 -19.01 14.83
N HIS A 102 -11.70 -18.70 14.43
CA HIS A 102 -12.16 -17.38 14.00
C HIS A 102 -12.77 -16.54 15.14
N GLN A 103 -12.14 -16.59 16.32
CA GLN A 103 -12.43 -15.71 17.46
C GLN A 103 -11.30 -14.70 17.66
N GLY A 104 -11.19 -14.10 18.84
CA GLY A 104 -10.01 -13.32 19.21
C GLY A 104 -8.73 -14.15 19.25
N ALA A 105 -7.59 -13.48 19.08
CA ALA A 105 -6.31 -14.12 19.37
C ALA A 105 -6.30 -14.57 20.84
N PRO A 106 -5.88 -15.81 21.16
CA PRO A 106 -5.63 -16.19 22.55
C PRO A 106 -4.65 -15.19 23.15
N LYS A 107 -4.69 -14.95 24.47
CA LYS A 107 -3.66 -14.15 25.15
C LYS A 107 -2.33 -14.92 25.10
N VAL A 108 -1.64 -14.84 23.96
CA VAL A 108 -0.43 -15.61 23.69
C VAL A 108 0.75 -14.90 24.33
N SER A 109 1.07 -15.40 25.53
CA SER A 109 2.32 -15.21 26.25
C SER A 109 2.40 -14.01 27.19
N LYS A 110 2.76 -14.30 28.46
CA LYS A 110 3.22 -13.32 29.46
C LYS A 110 4.57 -12.66 29.07
N HIS A 111 5.19 -13.03 27.94
CA HIS A 111 6.57 -12.68 27.60
C HIS A 111 6.70 -11.78 26.35
N CYS A 112 5.62 -11.50 25.61
CA CYS A 112 5.59 -10.57 24.47
C CYS A 112 4.38 -9.64 24.64
N GLN A 113 4.60 -8.37 24.98
CA GLN A 113 3.55 -7.33 24.96
C GLN A 113 3.35 -6.81 23.53
N CYS A 114 3.12 -7.74 22.61
CA CYS A 114 3.09 -7.49 21.18
C CYS A 114 1.63 -7.21 20.81
N PRO A 115 1.29 -6.08 20.16
CA PRO A 115 -0.11 -5.74 19.85
C PRO A 115 -0.76 -6.86 19.04
N THR A 116 -1.71 -7.58 19.63
CA THR A 116 -2.45 -8.65 18.97
C THR A 116 -3.89 -8.20 18.68
N PRO A 117 -4.45 -8.49 17.49
CA PRO A 117 -5.88 -8.39 17.24
C PRO A 117 -6.71 -9.01 18.37
N GLU A 118 -7.62 -8.23 18.94
CA GLU A 118 -8.49 -8.68 20.05
C GLU A 118 -9.63 -9.59 19.55
N ALA A 119 -9.95 -9.50 18.26
CA ALA A 119 -10.96 -10.29 17.57
C ALA A 119 -10.39 -10.90 16.28
N PHE A 120 -11.16 -11.77 15.63
CA PHE A 120 -10.89 -12.17 14.25
C PHE A 120 -11.33 -11.05 13.31
N TYR A 121 -10.46 -10.65 12.39
CA TYR A 121 -10.75 -9.64 11.39
C TYR A 121 -10.78 -10.29 10.00
N PRO A 122 -11.97 -10.52 9.42
CA PRO A 122 -12.07 -11.03 8.05
C PRO A 122 -11.42 -10.09 7.03
N ASP A 123 -11.58 -8.78 7.22
CA ASP A 123 -10.87 -7.73 6.49
C ASP A 123 -9.96 -6.95 7.43
N PRO A 124 -8.68 -7.33 7.57
CA PRO A 124 -7.75 -6.65 8.45
C PRO A 124 -7.36 -5.26 7.93
N GLY A 125 -7.66 -4.91 6.67
CA GLY A 125 -7.35 -3.58 6.13
C GLY A 125 -8.44 -2.54 6.37
N ALA A 126 -9.57 -2.92 6.97
CA ALA A 126 -10.67 -1.99 7.26
C ALA A 126 -10.23 -0.88 8.23
N LEU A 127 -10.60 0.38 7.96
CA LEU A 127 -10.09 1.57 8.67
C LEU A 127 -10.41 1.59 10.18
N ASP A 128 -11.45 0.87 10.60
CA ASP A 128 -11.87 0.71 12.00
C ASP A 128 -10.95 -0.22 12.79
N VAL A 129 -10.23 -1.14 12.12
CA VAL A 129 -9.30 -2.09 12.77
C VAL A 129 -7.86 -1.94 12.30
N ALA A 130 -7.61 -1.16 11.23
CA ALA A 130 -6.32 -1.06 10.55
C ALA A 130 -5.17 -0.61 11.46
N GLU A 131 -5.43 0.16 12.51
CA GLU A 131 -4.39 0.58 13.47
C GLU A 131 -3.81 -0.62 14.22
N HIS A 132 -4.64 -1.64 14.49
CA HIS A 132 -4.26 -2.88 15.15
C HIS A 132 -3.68 -3.93 14.19
N THR A 133 -3.63 -3.66 12.89
CA THR A 133 -3.14 -4.59 11.86
C THR A 133 -2.01 -3.92 11.06
N CYS A 134 -2.33 -3.14 10.04
CA CYS A 134 -1.42 -2.38 9.20
C CYS A 134 -0.59 -1.38 10.02
N GLY A 135 -1.22 -0.70 10.98
CA GLY A 135 -0.62 0.34 11.83
C GLY A 135 0.52 -0.17 12.73
N GLN A 136 0.57 -1.47 13.01
CA GLN A 136 1.68 -2.10 13.74
C GLN A 136 3.04 -1.83 13.05
N CYS A 137 3.05 -1.82 11.72
CA CYS A 137 4.25 -1.58 10.91
C CYS A 137 4.22 -0.23 10.18
N HIS A 138 3.05 0.22 9.74
CA HIS A 138 2.85 1.45 8.97
C HIS A 138 2.32 2.59 9.85
N ARG A 139 3.10 2.94 10.90
CA ARG A 139 2.71 3.95 11.87
C ARG A 139 2.29 5.27 11.21
N GLY A 140 1.15 5.80 11.66
CA GLY A 140 0.59 7.07 11.19
C GLY A 140 -0.15 7.00 9.85
N TYR A 141 -0.06 5.92 9.07
CA TYR A 141 -0.79 5.81 7.79
C TYR A 141 -2.31 5.78 7.98
N VAL A 142 -2.80 5.12 9.03
CA VAL A 142 -4.24 5.02 9.31
C VAL A 142 -4.81 6.40 9.64
N ALA A 143 -4.18 7.12 10.57
CA ALA A 143 -4.57 8.49 10.94
C ALA A 143 -4.55 9.45 9.74
N ARG A 144 -3.48 9.41 8.93
CA ARG A 144 -3.37 10.22 7.71
C ARG A 144 -4.48 9.88 6.72
N LEU A 145 -4.75 8.58 6.49
CA LEU A 145 -5.75 8.14 5.54
C LEU A 145 -7.14 8.57 5.99
N GLN A 146 -7.46 8.45 7.28
CA GLN A 146 -8.72 8.92 7.87
C GLN A 146 -8.95 10.42 7.68
N ARG A 147 -7.89 11.24 7.61
CA ARG A 147 -7.95 12.69 7.37
C ARG A 147 -7.94 13.07 5.89
N SER A 148 -7.50 12.18 5.01
CA SER A 148 -7.41 12.42 3.57
C SER A 148 -8.78 12.62 2.90
N LEU A 149 -8.80 13.27 1.74
CA LEU A 149 -10.01 13.37 0.92
C LEU A 149 -10.55 12.00 0.46
N MET A 150 -9.70 10.97 0.35
CA MET A 150 -10.13 9.62 -0.01
C MET A 150 -11.05 8.98 1.06
N ALA A 151 -10.87 9.36 2.33
CA ALA A 151 -11.70 8.86 3.42
C ALA A 151 -12.84 9.83 3.80
N THR A 152 -12.57 11.14 3.76
CA THR A 152 -13.50 12.16 4.29
C THR A 152 -14.50 12.66 3.26
N GLU A 153 -14.10 12.73 1.99
CA GLU A 153 -14.82 13.39 0.90
C GLU A 153 -15.29 14.82 1.18
N ALA A 154 -14.63 15.51 2.12
CA ALA A 154 -15.07 16.82 2.60
C ALA A 154 -15.32 17.81 1.46
N GLY A 155 -14.47 17.84 0.44
CA GLY A 155 -14.65 18.72 -0.71
C GLY A 155 -15.94 18.45 -1.50
N LYS A 156 -16.25 17.19 -1.81
CA LYS A 156 -17.46 16.83 -2.56
C LYS A 156 -18.71 17.15 -1.74
N ILE A 157 -18.71 16.75 -0.47
CA ILE A 157 -19.84 16.92 0.43
C ILE A 157 -20.20 18.39 0.57
N ASN A 158 -19.23 19.23 0.94
CA ASN A 158 -19.50 20.64 1.23
C ASN A 158 -19.72 21.48 -0.05
N ALA A 159 -19.26 21.02 -1.22
CA ALA A 159 -19.49 21.72 -2.48
C ALA A 159 -20.81 21.35 -3.18
N THR A 160 -21.30 20.11 -3.02
CA THR A 160 -22.36 19.56 -3.90
C THR A 160 -23.65 19.20 -3.18
N ILE A 161 -23.62 18.99 -1.87
CA ILE A 161 -24.79 18.48 -1.13
C ILE A 161 -25.44 19.64 -0.39
N LYS A 162 -26.74 19.85 -0.63
CA LYS A 162 -27.55 20.74 0.20
C LYS A 162 -27.79 20.06 1.55
N THR A 163 -27.10 20.53 2.57
CA THR A 163 -27.23 20.08 3.96
C THR A 163 -27.54 21.26 4.88
N PRO A 164 -28.11 21.04 6.07
CA PRO A 164 -28.02 22.02 7.15
C PRO A 164 -26.56 22.42 7.39
N ALA A 165 -26.35 23.62 7.96
CA ALA A 165 -25.02 24.05 8.34
C ALA A 165 -24.42 23.08 9.39
N PRO A 166 -23.14 22.72 9.28
CA PRO A 166 -22.44 22.00 10.34
C PRO A 166 -22.33 22.85 11.61
N PRO A 167 -21.96 22.25 12.76
CA PRO A 167 -21.64 23.01 13.97
C PRO A 167 -20.60 24.11 13.67
N PRO A 168 -20.65 25.26 14.38
CA PRO A 168 -19.69 26.35 14.18
C PRO A 168 -18.24 25.86 14.20
N GLY A 169 -17.47 26.23 13.19
CA GLY A 169 -16.05 25.86 13.06
C GLY A 169 -15.80 24.44 12.52
N ALA A 170 -16.82 23.70 12.09
CA ALA A 170 -16.67 22.41 11.45
C ALA A 170 -17.14 22.45 9.98
N LEU A 171 -16.64 21.51 9.19
CA LEU A 171 -17.20 21.16 7.88
C LEU A 171 -17.77 19.74 7.92
N TRP A 172 -18.58 19.38 6.93
CA TRP A 172 -19.08 18.01 6.84
C TRP A 172 -18.04 17.06 6.26
N GLY A 173 -18.03 15.82 6.75
CA GLY A 173 -17.26 14.70 6.19
C GLY A 173 -18.06 13.41 6.29
N ASN A 174 -17.58 12.33 5.68
CA ASN A 174 -18.20 11.01 5.85
C ASN A 174 -18.12 10.46 7.27
N ARG A 175 -17.12 10.90 8.03
CA ARG A 175 -16.92 10.60 9.45
C ARG A 175 -16.47 11.86 10.15
N SER A 176 -16.66 11.90 11.46
CA SER A 176 -16.06 12.93 12.29
C SER A 176 -14.56 12.64 12.38
N VAL A 177 -13.74 13.65 12.13
CA VAL A 177 -12.29 13.56 12.25
C VAL A 177 -11.73 14.91 12.66
N GLU A 178 -10.66 14.89 13.45
CA GLU A 178 -9.97 16.07 13.93
C GLU A 178 -8.48 15.96 13.62
N ASP A 179 -7.92 17.09 13.20
CA ASP A 179 -6.48 17.30 13.12
C ASP A 179 -6.01 18.00 14.40
N SER A 180 -5.54 17.20 15.35
CA SER A 180 -4.98 17.66 16.63
C SER A 180 -3.49 17.98 16.56
N ASP A 181 -2.83 17.70 15.43
CA ASP A 181 -1.37 17.74 15.32
C ASP A 181 -0.87 19.12 14.89
N GLY A 182 -1.79 19.97 14.42
CA GLY A 182 -1.52 21.34 13.99
C GLY A 182 -1.23 21.46 12.49
N PRO A 183 -0.89 22.67 12.01
CA PRO A 183 -0.82 22.96 10.58
C PRO A 183 0.44 22.41 9.89
N GLU A 184 1.38 21.80 10.62
CA GLU A 184 2.53 21.16 10.00
C GLU A 184 2.18 19.74 9.54
N PRO A 185 2.35 19.39 8.26
CA PRO A 185 2.13 18.02 7.79
C PRO A 185 2.98 17.00 8.56
N ALA A 186 2.40 15.84 8.85
CA ALA A 186 3.10 14.73 9.53
C ALA A 186 4.22 14.14 8.68
N VAL A 187 4.11 14.23 7.35
CA VAL A 187 5.12 13.74 6.39
C VAL A 187 5.44 14.77 5.30
N GLY A 188 6.58 14.59 4.65
CA GLY A 188 7.08 15.47 3.60
C GLY A 188 8.47 16.02 3.91
N THR A 189 9.10 16.61 2.91
CA THR A 189 10.36 17.35 3.10
C THR A 189 10.14 18.63 3.89
N SER A 190 11.19 19.24 4.41
CA SER A 190 11.08 20.56 5.05
C SER A 190 10.57 21.64 4.08
N ALA A 191 10.87 21.50 2.78
CA ALA A 191 10.32 22.41 1.76
C ALA A 191 8.81 22.23 1.60
N TYR A 192 8.34 20.97 1.56
CA TYR A 192 6.92 20.64 1.51
C TYR A 192 6.16 21.15 2.73
N LYS A 193 6.67 20.89 3.93
CA LYS A 193 6.03 21.34 5.17
C LYS A 193 5.85 22.86 5.20
N ARG A 194 6.91 23.61 4.90
CA ARG A 194 6.85 25.08 4.80
C ARG A 194 5.86 25.55 3.73
N TYR A 195 5.84 24.89 2.57
CA TYR A 195 4.91 25.22 1.50
C TYR A 195 3.45 25.00 1.93
N MET A 196 3.15 23.86 2.56
CA MET A 196 1.81 23.52 3.01
C MET A 196 1.34 24.44 4.14
N GLN A 197 2.20 24.79 5.09
CA GLN A 197 1.88 25.78 6.13
C GLN A 197 1.50 27.13 5.52
N ALA A 198 2.32 27.65 4.61
CA ALA A 198 2.00 28.90 3.92
C ALA A 198 0.72 28.81 3.07
N LEU A 199 0.46 27.64 2.47
CA LEU A 199 -0.78 27.36 1.76
C LEU A 199 -1.99 27.40 2.70
N MET A 200 -1.90 26.80 3.89
CA MET A 200 -2.96 26.85 4.90
C MET A 200 -3.19 28.26 5.44
N GLU A 201 -2.13 29.04 5.63
CA GLU A 201 -2.20 30.44 6.08
C GLU A 201 -2.86 31.35 5.04
N THR A 202 -2.51 31.18 3.76
CA THR A 202 -3.02 32.03 2.67
C THR A 202 -4.38 31.58 2.14
N HIS A 203 -4.72 30.31 2.29
CA HIS A 203 -5.97 29.70 1.80
C HIS A 203 -6.66 28.86 2.87
N PRO A 204 -7.02 29.44 4.03
CA PRO A 204 -7.59 28.69 5.15
C PRO A 204 -8.90 27.98 4.77
N ALA A 205 -9.68 28.53 3.84
CA ALA A 205 -10.92 27.91 3.35
C ALA A 205 -10.69 26.58 2.58
N ALA A 206 -9.45 26.28 2.17
CA ALA A 206 -9.10 25.04 1.49
C ALA A 206 -8.77 23.90 2.45
N PHE A 207 -8.75 24.17 3.77
CA PHE A 207 -8.43 23.22 4.83
C PHE A 207 -9.45 23.27 5.97
N ALA A 208 -9.46 22.24 6.79
CA ALA A 208 -10.22 22.18 8.04
C ALA A 208 -9.32 21.65 9.16
N THR A 209 -9.65 22.01 10.41
CA THR A 209 -9.09 21.35 11.59
C THR A 209 -10.03 20.27 12.12
N ARG A 210 -11.33 20.38 11.81
CA ARG A 210 -12.36 19.42 12.24
C ARG A 210 -13.41 19.21 11.16
N LEU A 211 -13.76 17.95 10.95
CA LEU A 211 -14.95 17.53 10.22
C LEU A 211 -15.95 16.87 11.17
N THR A 212 -17.22 17.10 10.92
CA THR A 212 -18.33 16.39 11.57
C THR A 212 -18.91 15.38 10.57
N ALA A 213 -19.22 14.17 11.03
CA ALA A 213 -19.90 13.18 10.21
C ALA A 213 -21.22 13.72 9.67
N LEU A 214 -21.49 13.51 8.39
CA LEU A 214 -22.79 13.78 7.79
C LEU A 214 -23.89 13.05 8.57
N PRO A 215 -25.05 13.69 8.81
CA PRO A 215 -26.18 13.01 9.43
C PRO A 215 -26.62 11.82 8.57
N HIS A 216 -26.73 10.64 9.19
CA HIS A 216 -27.29 9.48 8.53
C HIS A 216 -28.82 9.53 8.60
N PRO A 217 -29.56 9.45 7.48
CA PRO A 217 -31.02 9.41 7.52
C PRO A 217 -31.50 8.11 8.16
N GLN A 218 -32.60 8.17 8.93
CA GLN A 218 -33.16 6.99 9.60
C GLN A 218 -33.64 5.92 8.59
N ASN A 219 -34.02 6.32 7.36
CA ASN A 219 -34.40 5.43 6.26
C ASN A 219 -33.75 5.88 4.94
N PRO A 220 -32.50 5.51 4.63
CA PRO A 220 -31.82 5.92 3.40
C PRO A 220 -32.50 5.40 2.13
N THR A 221 -33.27 4.30 2.20
CA THR A 221 -33.97 3.67 1.07
C THR A 221 -35.32 4.30 0.74
N SER A 222 -35.89 5.12 1.64
CA SER A 222 -37.17 5.80 1.42
C SER A 222 -37.04 6.87 0.33
N THR A 223 -37.93 6.86 -0.67
CA THR A 223 -38.08 7.94 -1.65
C THR A 223 -38.73 9.15 -0.99
N THR A 224 -38.06 9.75 -0.02
CA THR A 224 -38.50 11.01 0.59
C THR A 224 -38.35 12.12 -0.44
N HIS A 225 -39.48 12.68 -0.88
CA HIS A 225 -39.53 13.95 -1.60
C HIS A 225 -39.50 15.10 -0.57
N GLY A 226 -38.57 16.05 -0.72
CA GLY A 226 -38.40 17.19 0.21
C GLY A 226 -36.93 17.60 0.45
N THR A 227 -36.67 18.47 1.43
CA THR A 227 -35.33 19.00 1.75
C THR A 227 -34.31 17.93 2.19
N ALA A 228 -34.77 16.74 2.59
CA ALA A 228 -33.93 15.59 2.95
C ALA A 228 -33.50 14.74 1.74
N GLU A 229 -34.08 14.96 0.56
CA GLU A 229 -33.85 14.17 -0.65
C GLU A 229 -32.38 14.18 -1.13
N PRO A 230 -31.64 15.32 -1.13
CA PRO A 230 -30.25 15.33 -1.57
C PRO A 230 -29.32 14.50 -0.67
N LEU A 231 -29.53 14.56 0.65
CA LEU A 231 -28.76 13.78 1.63
C LEU A 231 -29.08 12.28 1.53
N ALA A 232 -30.36 11.91 1.46
CA ALA A 232 -30.75 10.52 1.26
C ALA A 232 -30.24 9.95 -0.08
N ARG A 233 -30.25 10.77 -1.14
CA ARG A 233 -29.69 10.41 -2.45
C ARG A 233 -28.18 10.25 -2.39
N TYR A 234 -27.46 11.11 -1.67
CA TYR A 234 -26.03 10.95 -1.42
C TYR A 234 -25.73 9.61 -0.76
N TRP A 235 -26.40 9.28 0.36
CA TRP A 235 -26.20 8.01 1.03
C TRP A 235 -26.52 6.82 0.10
N ARG A 236 -27.64 6.83 -0.63
CA ARG A 236 -27.94 5.75 -1.61
C ARG A 236 -26.90 5.62 -2.73
N ALA A 237 -26.36 6.74 -3.22
CA ALA A 237 -25.49 6.76 -4.38
C ALA A 237 -24.00 6.53 -4.03
N CYS A 238 -23.57 7.00 -2.85
CA CYS A 238 -22.17 7.15 -2.48
C CYS A 238 -21.73 6.26 -1.31
N ASP A 239 -22.65 5.76 -0.47
CA ASP A 239 -22.30 4.92 0.70
C ASP A 239 -21.56 3.63 0.31
N GLY A 240 -21.71 3.16 -0.93
CA GLY A 240 -20.99 1.99 -1.44
C GLY A 240 -19.58 2.24 -1.99
N CYS A 241 -19.09 3.49 -2.02
CA CYS A 241 -17.79 3.84 -2.62
C CYS A 241 -16.73 4.30 -1.61
N HIS A 242 -17.09 4.65 -0.37
CA HIS A 242 -16.15 5.20 0.60
C HIS A 242 -15.34 4.10 1.29
N LEU A 243 -14.13 4.45 1.74
CA LEU A 243 -13.21 3.51 2.37
C LEU A 243 -13.72 2.88 3.68
N HIS A 244 -14.78 3.40 4.29
CA HIS A 244 -15.33 2.86 5.54
C HIS A 244 -16.38 1.75 5.35
N THR A 245 -16.85 1.54 4.13
CA THR A 245 -17.91 0.58 3.79
C THR A 245 -17.40 -0.43 2.79
N GLU A 246 -18.03 -1.60 2.73
CA GLU A 246 -17.74 -2.58 1.70
C GLU A 246 -18.25 -2.13 0.34
N GLY A 247 -17.72 -2.71 -0.74
CA GLY A 247 -18.27 -2.52 -2.07
C GLY A 247 -19.73 -3.00 -2.17
N ARG A 248 -20.50 -2.49 -3.14
CA ARG A 248 -21.95 -2.79 -3.28
C ARG A 248 -22.30 -4.22 -3.69
N GLY A 249 -21.31 -5.10 -3.86
CA GLY A 249 -21.55 -6.49 -4.27
C GLY A 249 -22.03 -6.67 -5.72
N ALA A 250 -21.95 -5.62 -6.55
CA ALA A 250 -22.29 -5.69 -7.97
C ALA A 250 -21.03 -5.90 -8.83
N SER A 251 -21.19 -6.38 -10.06
CA SER A 251 -20.06 -6.63 -10.95
C SER A 251 -19.22 -5.36 -11.18
N GLY A 252 -17.92 -5.47 -10.91
CA GLY A 252 -16.94 -4.37 -10.97
C GLY A 252 -16.96 -3.44 -9.76
N GLU A 253 -17.81 -3.71 -8.76
CA GLU A 253 -17.98 -2.88 -7.55
C GLU A 253 -17.50 -3.55 -6.28
N PHE A 254 -16.94 -4.75 -6.38
CA PHE A 254 -16.36 -5.45 -5.24
C PHE A 254 -15.03 -4.84 -4.84
N ARG A 255 -14.88 -4.66 -3.54
CA ARG A 255 -13.68 -4.19 -2.86
C ARG A 255 -13.82 -4.45 -1.36
N GLY A 256 -12.69 -4.56 -0.68
CA GLY A 256 -12.66 -4.49 0.79
C GLY A 256 -12.87 -3.07 1.30
N ARG A 257 -12.59 -2.89 2.59
CA ARG A 257 -12.61 -1.61 3.30
C ARG A 257 -11.19 -1.10 3.53
N GLY A 258 -11.07 0.20 3.76
CA GLY A 258 -9.83 0.87 4.13
C GLY A 258 -8.66 0.59 3.19
N CYS A 259 -7.57 0.08 3.75
CA CYS A 259 -6.37 -0.32 3.01
C CYS A 259 -6.69 -1.41 1.98
N SER A 260 -7.55 -2.38 2.32
CA SER A 260 -7.93 -3.48 1.43
C SER A 260 -8.72 -3.01 0.22
N ALA A 261 -9.40 -1.87 0.29
CA ALA A 261 -10.12 -1.30 -0.85
C ALA A 261 -9.20 -1.03 -2.06
N CYS A 262 -7.92 -0.69 -1.78
CA CYS A 262 -6.92 -0.42 -2.81
C CYS A 262 -5.88 -1.54 -2.94
N HIS A 263 -5.48 -2.14 -1.82
CA HIS A 263 -4.37 -3.08 -1.79
C HIS A 263 -4.77 -4.54 -2.00
N MET A 264 -6.05 -4.90 -1.88
CA MET A 264 -6.53 -6.23 -2.26
C MET A 264 -7.11 -6.19 -3.67
N PRO A 265 -6.63 -7.04 -4.62
CA PRO A 265 -7.15 -7.07 -5.97
C PRO A 265 -8.50 -7.79 -6.01
N TYR A 266 -9.46 -7.27 -6.78
CA TYR A 266 -10.75 -7.92 -7.04
C TYR A 266 -10.97 -8.11 -8.54
N ALA A 267 -11.48 -9.28 -8.91
CA ALA A 267 -12.02 -9.51 -10.25
C ALA A 267 -13.34 -8.74 -10.44
N ALA A 268 -13.78 -8.59 -11.70
CA ALA A 268 -15.08 -7.96 -11.99
C ALA A 268 -16.25 -8.72 -11.37
N ASP A 269 -16.14 -10.04 -11.24
CA ASP A 269 -17.11 -10.92 -10.61
C ASP A 269 -16.71 -11.29 -9.17
N ALA A 270 -15.58 -10.78 -8.67
CA ALA A 270 -15.05 -11.09 -7.34
C ALA A 270 -15.04 -12.59 -7.00
N ARG A 271 -14.63 -13.39 -7.98
CA ARG A 271 -14.34 -14.81 -7.77
C ARG A 271 -12.89 -14.97 -7.36
N TYR A 272 -12.68 -15.83 -6.36
CA TYR A 272 -11.35 -16.23 -5.95
C TYR A 272 -10.69 -17.10 -7.02
N ALA A 273 -9.48 -16.72 -7.43
CA ALA A 273 -8.68 -17.45 -8.42
C ALA A 273 -7.59 -18.30 -7.77
N GLY A 274 -7.50 -18.30 -6.44
CA GLY A 274 -6.46 -18.98 -5.69
C GLY A 274 -6.77 -20.43 -5.31
N ALA A 275 -5.90 -21.01 -4.49
CA ALA A 275 -5.89 -22.46 -4.22
C ALA A 275 -6.46 -22.87 -2.84
N ASP A 276 -6.88 -21.93 -1.99
CA ASP A 276 -7.55 -22.25 -0.73
C ASP A 276 -8.86 -23.06 -0.95
N PRO A 277 -8.94 -24.32 -0.47
CA PRO A 277 -10.09 -25.18 -0.68
C PRO A 277 -11.31 -24.77 0.16
N THR A 278 -11.16 -23.88 1.15
CA THR A 278 -12.29 -23.43 1.97
C THR A 278 -13.14 -22.36 1.28
N ILE A 279 -12.68 -21.84 0.14
CA ILE A 279 -13.37 -20.80 -0.62
C ILE A 279 -14.02 -21.42 -1.85
N ASP A 280 -15.35 -21.32 -1.96
CA ASP A 280 -16.05 -21.73 -3.17
C ASP A 280 -15.75 -20.73 -4.30
N ARG A 281 -15.06 -21.19 -5.34
CA ARG A 281 -14.73 -20.39 -6.54
C ARG A 281 -15.97 -19.92 -7.32
N ARG A 282 -17.14 -20.51 -7.03
CA ARG A 282 -18.43 -20.11 -7.58
C ARG A 282 -19.12 -19.01 -6.77
N GLU A 283 -18.63 -18.69 -5.59
CA GLU A 283 -19.11 -17.57 -4.80
C GLU A 283 -18.53 -16.24 -5.32
N LEU A 284 -19.31 -15.16 -5.19
CA LEU A 284 -18.88 -13.79 -5.47
C LEU A 284 -18.49 -13.10 -4.16
N GLY A 285 -17.72 -12.02 -4.24
CA GLY A 285 -17.37 -11.22 -3.07
C GLY A 285 -15.99 -11.48 -2.49
N HIS A 286 -15.23 -12.40 -3.10
CA HIS A 286 -13.87 -12.72 -2.69
C HIS A 286 -12.84 -11.87 -3.42
N ALA A 287 -11.73 -11.57 -2.74
CA ALA A 287 -10.55 -11.03 -3.41
C ALA A 287 -10.09 -12.00 -4.50
N LEU A 288 -9.46 -11.49 -5.55
CA LEU A 288 -8.95 -12.29 -6.66
C LEU A 288 -7.92 -13.33 -6.17
N THR A 289 -7.05 -12.91 -5.26
CA THR A 289 -5.98 -13.71 -4.63
C THR A 289 -5.68 -13.16 -3.25
N HIS A 290 -5.06 -13.97 -2.39
CA HIS A 290 -4.52 -13.48 -1.12
C HIS A 290 -3.13 -12.86 -1.31
N THR A 291 -3.02 -11.81 -2.12
CA THR A 291 -1.75 -11.09 -2.38
C THR A 291 -2.02 -9.60 -2.55
N LEU A 292 -1.23 -8.76 -1.87
CA LEU A 292 -1.37 -7.31 -1.96
C LEU A 292 -0.84 -6.79 -3.30
N GLN A 293 -1.53 -5.80 -3.85
CA GLN A 293 -1.02 -4.92 -4.92
C GLN A 293 -0.53 -3.60 -4.32
N GLY A 294 0.39 -2.90 -5.00
CA GLY A 294 0.80 -1.57 -4.53
C GLY A 294 2.04 -0.97 -5.16
N THR A 295 3.03 -1.77 -5.53
CA THR A 295 4.31 -1.27 -6.04
C THR A 295 4.89 -2.20 -7.11
N ARG A 296 5.93 -1.75 -7.83
CA ARG A 296 6.64 -2.57 -8.83
C ARG A 296 7.26 -3.84 -8.24
N LYS A 297 7.70 -3.79 -6.96
CA LYS A 297 8.31 -4.94 -6.24
C LYS A 297 7.29 -5.93 -5.66
N THR A 298 5.99 -5.63 -5.74
CA THR A 298 4.93 -6.52 -5.25
C THR A 298 4.10 -6.98 -6.44
N GLN A 299 4.36 -8.20 -6.89
CA GLN A 299 3.68 -8.80 -8.03
C GLN A 299 2.52 -9.65 -7.56
N VAL A 300 1.36 -9.42 -8.16
CA VAL A 300 0.17 -10.25 -7.98
C VAL A 300 0.16 -11.29 -9.09
N HIS A 301 0.04 -12.56 -8.71
CA HIS A 301 0.01 -13.70 -9.62
C HIS A 301 -1.36 -14.35 -9.57
N TYR A 302 -1.98 -14.59 -10.73
CA TYR A 302 -3.24 -15.32 -10.81
C TYR A 302 -3.31 -16.09 -12.14
N ALA A 303 -3.67 -17.38 -12.06
CA ALA A 303 -3.61 -18.29 -13.20
C ALA A 303 -2.24 -18.23 -13.93
N LYS A 304 -2.22 -17.91 -15.24
CA LYS A 304 -1.00 -17.74 -16.04
C LYS A 304 -0.59 -16.27 -16.21
N SER A 305 -1.21 -15.36 -15.46
CA SER A 305 -1.05 -13.92 -15.57
C SER A 305 -0.42 -13.34 -14.31
N SER A 306 0.21 -12.18 -14.46
CA SER A 306 0.69 -11.41 -13.33
C SER A 306 0.68 -9.92 -13.65
N HIS A 307 0.62 -9.09 -12.61
CA HIS A 307 0.75 -7.65 -12.74
C HIS A 307 1.40 -7.04 -11.50
N THR A 308 1.85 -5.78 -11.64
CA THR A 308 2.43 -4.98 -10.56
C THR A 308 1.76 -3.62 -10.51
N GLY A 309 1.84 -2.97 -9.34
CA GLY A 309 1.10 -1.74 -9.07
C GLY A 309 -0.40 -1.97 -8.84
N ILE A 310 -1.10 -0.91 -8.43
CA ILE A 310 -2.55 -0.92 -8.25
C ILE A 310 -3.21 -0.90 -9.62
N SER A 311 -4.02 -1.92 -9.90
CA SER A 311 -4.81 -2.00 -11.11
C SER A 311 -5.71 -0.77 -11.26
N MET A 312 -5.74 -0.18 -12.46
CA MET A 312 -6.67 0.92 -12.77
C MET A 312 -8.14 0.54 -12.49
N ARG A 313 -8.48 -0.76 -12.56
CA ARG A 313 -9.82 -1.24 -12.21
C ARG A 313 -10.17 -0.90 -10.76
N THR A 314 -9.23 -1.10 -9.84
CA THR A 314 -9.42 -0.83 -8.42
C THR A 314 -9.77 0.63 -8.16
N CYS A 315 -9.05 1.57 -8.79
CA CYS A 315 -9.38 3.00 -8.69
C CYS A 315 -10.73 3.31 -9.37
N ASN A 316 -11.00 2.69 -10.53
CA ASN A 316 -12.21 2.93 -11.31
C ASN A 316 -13.50 2.39 -10.66
N THR A 317 -13.40 1.47 -9.70
CA THR A 317 -14.54 1.05 -8.88
C THR A 317 -15.22 2.25 -8.21
N CYS A 318 -14.45 3.27 -7.83
CA CYS A 318 -14.97 4.52 -7.28
C CYS A 318 -14.93 5.67 -8.31
N HIS A 319 -13.78 5.94 -8.93
CA HIS A 319 -13.57 7.13 -9.78
C HIS A 319 -14.21 7.05 -11.17
N GLY A 320 -14.43 5.84 -11.71
CA GLY A 320 -15.00 5.64 -13.05
C GLY A 320 -16.50 5.98 -13.15
N ARG A 321 -17.19 6.08 -12.01
CA ARG A 321 -18.63 6.34 -11.93
C ARG A 321 -18.98 7.79 -11.64
N GLU A 322 -18.15 8.49 -10.86
CA GLU A 322 -18.39 9.87 -10.45
C GLU A 322 -18.48 10.82 -11.65
N ALA A 323 -17.61 10.65 -12.66
CA ALA A 323 -17.63 11.48 -13.87
C ALA A 323 -18.90 11.32 -14.71
N ALA A 324 -19.62 10.20 -14.59
CA ALA A 324 -20.90 9.97 -15.26
C ALA A 324 -22.07 10.50 -14.41
N TYR A 325 -22.05 10.27 -13.11
CA TYR A 325 -23.10 10.74 -12.19
C TYR A 325 -23.14 12.27 -12.09
N LEU A 326 -21.98 12.93 -11.97
CA LEU A 326 -21.90 14.41 -11.91
C LEU A 326 -22.33 15.09 -13.21
N LYS A 327 -22.26 14.41 -14.37
CA LYS A 327 -22.65 14.97 -15.67
C LYS A 327 -24.08 14.65 -16.10
N THR A 328 -24.68 13.58 -15.59
CA THR A 328 -25.94 13.05 -16.15
C THR A 328 -27.01 12.70 -15.12
N GLY A 329 -26.69 12.69 -13.81
CA GLY A 329 -27.63 12.24 -12.77
C GLY A 329 -28.06 10.77 -12.89
N LEU A 330 -27.49 10.03 -13.84
CA LEU A 330 -27.83 8.65 -14.15
C LEU A 330 -26.73 7.70 -13.65
N ARG A 331 -27.16 6.48 -13.31
CA ARG A 331 -26.25 5.37 -13.02
C ARG A 331 -25.42 5.11 -14.29
N PRO A 332 -24.08 5.08 -14.22
CA PRO A 332 -23.28 4.75 -15.39
C PRO A 332 -23.63 3.34 -15.85
N SER A 333 -23.96 3.21 -17.13
CA SER A 333 -23.74 1.95 -17.83
C SER A 333 -22.26 1.60 -17.73
N GLN A 334 -21.97 0.30 -17.63
CA GLN A 334 -20.65 -0.32 -17.36
C GLN A 334 -19.53 0.03 -18.36
N THR A 335 -19.77 0.94 -19.30
CA THR A 335 -18.71 1.54 -20.09
C THR A 335 -17.86 2.43 -19.20
N VAL A 336 -16.79 1.84 -18.66
CA VAL A 336 -15.61 2.54 -18.14
C VAL A 336 -15.35 3.71 -19.08
N ARG A 337 -15.73 4.91 -18.64
CA ARG A 337 -15.43 6.11 -19.40
C ARG A 337 -13.92 6.16 -19.45
N ARG A 338 -13.34 5.98 -20.65
CA ARG A 338 -11.90 6.02 -20.85
C ARG A 338 -11.40 7.27 -20.15
N LEU A 339 -10.43 7.11 -19.24
CA LEU A 339 -9.62 8.23 -18.78
C LEU A 339 -8.96 8.78 -20.06
N ASP A 340 -9.56 9.82 -20.62
CA ASP A 340 -9.17 10.42 -21.90
C ASP A 340 -8.02 11.43 -21.69
N ASP A 341 -7.29 11.28 -20.59
CA ASP A 341 -6.01 11.94 -20.47
C ASP A 341 -4.96 11.15 -21.24
N ARG A 342 -4.00 11.90 -21.77
CA ARG A 342 -2.97 11.37 -22.64
C ARG A 342 -2.02 10.37 -21.98
N HIS A 343 -2.07 10.18 -20.66
CA HIS A 343 -1.17 9.28 -19.92
C HIS A 343 -1.79 7.91 -19.67
N HIS A 344 -3.09 7.86 -19.40
CA HIS A 344 -3.83 6.59 -19.30
C HIS A 344 -4.26 6.08 -20.69
N ALA A 345 -4.45 6.96 -21.67
CA ALA A 345 -4.77 6.56 -23.05
C ALA A 345 -3.57 5.98 -23.84
N GLN A 346 -2.34 6.02 -23.31
CA GLN A 346 -1.12 5.52 -24.00
C GLN A 346 -1.11 4.00 -24.23
N ALA A 347 -2.03 3.26 -23.58
CA ALA A 347 -2.31 1.87 -23.93
C ALA A 347 -2.56 1.70 -25.45
N LEU A 348 -3.15 2.72 -26.11
CA LEU A 348 -3.44 2.72 -27.55
C LEU A 348 -2.21 2.95 -28.45
N ARG A 349 -1.04 3.30 -27.89
CA ARG A 349 0.20 3.63 -28.63
C ARG A 349 1.35 2.63 -28.39
N GLY A 350 1.04 1.43 -27.91
CA GLY A 350 2.02 0.34 -27.75
C GLY A 350 2.99 0.44 -26.55
N GLN A 351 3.13 1.61 -25.93
CA GLN A 351 3.98 1.79 -24.73
C GLN A 351 3.29 1.27 -23.44
N GLY A 352 1.96 1.19 -23.43
CA GLY A 352 1.17 0.82 -22.24
C GLY A 352 0.81 2.05 -21.40
N PRO A 353 -0.24 1.97 -20.57
CA PRO A 353 -0.71 3.10 -19.79
C PRO A 353 0.16 3.34 -18.55
N LEU A 354 0.29 4.59 -18.12
CA LEU A 354 0.65 4.88 -16.73
C LEU A 354 -0.49 4.44 -15.80
N LEU A 355 -0.16 4.09 -14.57
CA LEU A 355 -1.14 3.84 -13.51
C LEU A 355 -1.43 5.13 -12.75
N CYS A 356 -2.58 5.19 -12.09
CA CYS A 356 -2.97 6.34 -11.28
C CYS A 356 -1.90 6.68 -10.23
N GLN A 357 -1.30 5.66 -9.60
CA GLN A 357 -0.23 5.81 -8.61
C GLN A 357 1.13 6.27 -9.16
N ASP A 358 1.31 6.30 -10.49
CA ASP A 358 2.55 6.83 -11.08
C ASP A 358 2.60 8.36 -11.00
N CYS A 359 1.43 9.00 -10.88
CA CYS A 359 1.28 10.43 -10.69
C CYS A 359 0.72 10.77 -9.30
N HIS A 360 -0.19 9.96 -8.75
CA HIS A 360 -0.77 10.17 -7.43
C HIS A 360 0.13 9.62 -6.33
N THR A 361 0.80 10.52 -5.61
CA THR A 361 1.75 10.16 -4.56
C THR A 361 1.05 9.57 -3.33
N SER A 362 1.83 8.91 -2.48
CA SER A 362 1.32 8.42 -1.19
C SER A 362 0.73 9.54 -0.33
N ASN A 363 1.19 10.79 -0.45
CA ASN A 363 0.69 11.90 0.36
C ASN A 363 -0.63 12.44 -0.19
N GLU A 364 -0.87 12.35 -1.49
CA GLU A 364 -2.16 12.72 -2.11
C GLU A 364 -3.25 11.70 -1.77
N VAL A 365 -2.90 10.41 -1.76
CA VAL A 365 -3.87 9.31 -1.55
C VAL A 365 -4.07 9.00 -0.07
N HIS A 366 -2.99 8.75 0.67
CA HIS A 366 -3.06 8.46 2.10
C HIS A 366 -3.16 9.72 2.96
N GLY A 367 -3.09 10.93 2.39
CA GLY A 367 -2.99 12.17 3.15
C GLY A 367 -1.58 12.41 3.71
N ASP A 368 -1.30 13.64 4.10
CA ASP A 368 -0.05 14.08 4.74
C ASP A 368 -0.20 14.35 6.24
N GLY A 369 -1.44 14.29 6.76
CA GLY A 369 -1.78 14.49 8.16
C GLY A 369 -2.77 15.63 8.38
N ASN A 370 -2.84 16.57 7.45
CA ASN A 370 -3.82 17.67 7.49
C ASN A 370 -5.10 17.32 6.74
N ILE A 371 -6.20 18.03 7.06
CA ILE A 371 -7.50 17.83 6.39
C ILE A 371 -7.66 18.87 5.29
N ALA A 372 -7.35 18.47 4.05
CA ALA A 372 -7.70 19.25 2.87
C ALA A 372 -9.19 19.09 2.55
N VAL A 373 -9.86 20.18 2.18
CA VAL A 373 -11.28 20.16 1.75
C VAL A 373 -11.45 20.51 0.27
N THR A 374 -10.37 20.61 -0.49
CA THR A 374 -10.43 20.77 -1.95
C THR A 374 -9.42 19.86 -2.63
N LEU A 375 -9.75 19.37 -3.82
CA LEU A 375 -8.84 18.52 -4.59
C LEU A 375 -7.52 19.22 -4.89
N GLY A 376 -7.55 20.52 -5.21
CA GLY A 376 -6.33 21.25 -5.49
C GLY A 376 -5.44 21.39 -4.24
N ALA A 377 -6.00 21.46 -3.04
CA ALA A 377 -5.22 21.52 -1.81
C ALA A 377 -4.60 20.16 -1.46
N GLN A 378 -5.26 19.05 -1.79
CA GLN A 378 -4.69 17.70 -1.58
C GLN A 378 -3.70 17.30 -2.68
N ALA A 379 -3.96 17.67 -3.94
CA ALA A 379 -3.16 17.27 -5.09
C ALA A 379 -1.83 18.03 -5.15
N GLU A 380 -0.73 17.32 -5.26
CA GLU A 380 0.65 17.78 -5.21
C GLU A 380 1.26 17.93 -6.62
N VAL A 381 1.05 16.94 -7.49
CA VAL A 381 1.78 16.81 -8.76
C VAL A 381 1.18 17.71 -9.84
N ARG A 382 2.04 18.35 -10.63
CA ARG A 382 1.70 19.20 -11.78
C ARG A 382 2.42 18.75 -13.03
N CYS A 383 1.87 19.08 -14.20
CA CYS A 383 2.48 18.73 -15.50
C CYS A 383 3.94 19.21 -15.60
N ALA A 384 4.20 20.43 -15.12
CA ALA A 384 5.52 21.04 -15.15
C ALA A 384 6.53 20.37 -14.21
N ASP A 385 6.09 19.49 -13.30
CA ASP A 385 6.95 18.74 -12.38
C ASP A 385 7.75 17.65 -13.09
N CYS A 386 7.23 17.14 -14.20
CA CYS A 386 7.90 16.15 -15.05
C CYS A 386 8.35 16.74 -16.39
N HIS A 387 7.52 17.58 -17.02
CA HIS A 387 7.76 18.05 -18.39
C HIS A 387 8.46 19.41 -18.49
N GLY A 388 8.35 20.23 -17.44
CA GLY A 388 8.79 21.62 -17.45
C GLY A 388 7.86 22.51 -18.29
N THR A 389 8.44 23.50 -18.95
CA THR A 389 7.75 24.46 -19.82
C THR A 389 8.54 24.62 -21.11
N GLU A 390 8.02 25.39 -22.07
CA GLU A 390 8.77 25.71 -23.29
C GLU A 390 10.11 26.45 -23.02
N LYS A 391 10.23 27.12 -21.87
CA LYS A 391 11.37 27.99 -21.54
C LYS A 391 12.30 27.43 -20.46
N ALA A 392 11.82 26.50 -19.64
CA ALA A 392 12.53 26.01 -18.47
C ALA A 392 12.28 24.52 -18.23
N TYR A 393 13.34 23.79 -17.86
CA TYR A 393 13.27 22.41 -17.41
C TYR A 393 12.57 22.31 -16.06
N PRO A 394 12.03 21.14 -15.69
CA PRO A 394 11.35 20.99 -14.42
C PRO A 394 12.16 21.45 -13.21
N TRP A 395 13.45 21.15 -13.14
CA TRP A 395 14.34 21.52 -12.03
C TRP A 395 14.75 23.00 -12.04
N GLU A 396 14.55 23.72 -13.14
CA GLU A 396 14.80 25.16 -13.25
C GLU A 396 13.62 26.00 -12.75
N LEU A 397 12.44 25.40 -12.62
CA LEU A 397 11.24 26.07 -12.13
C LEU A 397 11.31 26.29 -10.62
N PRO A 398 10.73 27.39 -10.10
CA PRO A 398 10.62 27.60 -8.67
C PRO A 398 9.59 26.64 -8.05
N LEU A 399 9.64 26.51 -6.72
CA LEU A 399 8.53 25.89 -5.98
C LEU A 399 7.24 26.71 -6.14
N GLY A 400 6.11 26.04 -6.10
CA GLY A 400 4.78 26.60 -6.37
C GLY A 400 4.44 26.79 -7.85
N PHE A 401 5.38 26.56 -8.78
CA PHE A 401 5.11 26.75 -10.20
C PHE A 401 3.97 25.84 -10.68
N GLY A 402 2.91 26.45 -11.23
CA GLY A 402 1.75 25.73 -11.74
C GLY A 402 0.81 25.17 -10.66
N ASP A 403 1.07 25.44 -9.37
CA ASP A 403 0.11 25.12 -8.32
C ASP A 403 -1.05 26.12 -8.34
N PRO A 404 -2.32 25.67 -8.24
CA PRO A 404 -3.48 26.55 -8.40
C PRO A 404 -3.65 27.56 -7.26
N PHE A 405 -3.06 27.31 -6.10
CA PHE A 405 -3.20 28.20 -4.95
C PHE A 405 -2.09 29.23 -4.84
N GLN A 406 -0.93 29.01 -5.49
CA GLN A 406 0.23 29.92 -5.47
C GLN A 406 0.34 30.71 -4.14
N PRO A 407 0.57 30.05 -2.99
CA PRO A 407 0.65 30.73 -1.69
C PRO A 407 1.66 31.87 -1.87
N GLY A 408 1.17 33.11 -1.70
CA GLY A 408 1.53 34.29 -2.48
C GLY A 408 3.00 34.63 -2.68
N ALA A 409 3.26 35.83 -3.20
CA ALA A 409 4.61 36.35 -3.48
C ALA A 409 5.58 36.38 -2.28
N ASP A 410 5.22 35.84 -1.11
CA ASP A 410 6.01 35.74 0.12
C ASP A 410 6.65 34.36 0.33
N VAL A 411 6.12 33.29 -0.30
CA VAL A 411 6.88 32.03 -0.49
C VAL A 411 7.73 32.16 -1.74
N LYS A 412 8.54 33.23 -1.84
CA LYS A 412 9.67 33.23 -2.77
C LYS A 412 10.69 32.24 -2.24
N MET A 413 10.49 30.95 -2.52
CA MET A 413 11.59 30.01 -2.62
C MET A 413 12.41 30.47 -3.84
N LYS A 414 13.20 31.54 -3.63
CA LYS A 414 13.90 32.26 -4.69
C LYS A 414 14.86 31.29 -5.35
N GLY A 415 14.66 31.08 -6.65
CA GLY A 415 15.54 30.26 -7.46
C GLY A 415 14.93 28.91 -7.87
N PRO A 416 15.71 28.12 -8.60
CA PRO A 416 15.28 26.82 -9.11
C PRO A 416 15.04 25.86 -7.95
N ARG A 417 13.96 25.08 -8.00
CA ARG A 417 13.73 24.02 -7.01
C ARG A 417 14.83 22.96 -7.06
N GLY A 418 15.42 22.71 -8.24
CA GLY A 418 16.51 21.74 -8.40
C GLY A 418 16.03 20.29 -8.38
N LEU A 419 16.95 19.39 -8.04
CA LEU A 419 16.72 17.94 -7.95
C LEU A 419 16.89 17.47 -6.50
N ALA A 420 16.06 16.53 -6.08
CA ALA A 420 16.22 15.89 -4.79
C ALA A 420 17.30 14.81 -4.86
N GLN A 421 18.18 14.79 -3.86
CA GLN A 421 19.24 13.78 -3.73
C GLN A 421 18.84 12.59 -2.84
N HIS A 422 17.73 12.75 -2.11
CA HIS A 422 17.21 11.76 -1.17
C HIS A 422 15.69 11.64 -1.33
N LEU A 423 15.19 10.41 -1.19
CA LEU A 423 13.76 10.14 -1.12
C LEU A 423 13.18 10.58 0.23
N GLN A 424 11.86 10.80 0.28
CA GLN A 424 11.17 10.89 1.57
C GLN A 424 11.35 9.59 2.36
N LYS A 425 11.35 9.67 3.70
CA LYS A 425 11.46 8.49 4.58
C LYS A 425 10.41 7.43 4.22
N VAL A 426 9.15 7.86 4.06
CA VAL A 426 8.02 6.99 3.69
C VAL A 426 8.22 6.28 2.35
N THR A 427 8.71 7.00 1.33
CA THR A 427 9.02 6.42 0.00
C THR A 427 10.20 5.46 0.09
N SER A 428 11.25 5.81 0.85
CA SER A 428 12.42 4.96 1.02
C SER A 428 12.12 3.64 1.75
N TRP A 429 11.17 3.65 2.69
CA TRP A 429 10.80 2.45 3.44
C TRP A 429 9.84 1.56 2.67
N TRP A 430 8.82 2.14 2.05
CA TRP A 430 7.67 1.36 1.56
C TRP A 430 7.62 1.22 0.05
N ALA A 431 8.08 2.21 -0.73
CA ALA A 431 8.00 2.17 -2.19
C ALA A 431 9.10 1.30 -2.83
N THR A 432 9.04 1.14 -4.16
CA THR A 432 10.19 0.67 -4.93
C THR A 432 11.21 1.79 -5.01
N ARG A 433 12.48 1.50 -4.70
CA ARG A 433 13.57 2.48 -4.77
C ARG A 433 14.24 2.37 -6.13
N TYR A 434 14.33 3.49 -6.84
CA TYR A 434 15.02 3.59 -8.11
C TYR A 434 16.37 4.29 -7.92
N PRO A 435 17.41 3.97 -8.71
CA PRO A 435 18.67 4.71 -8.66
C PRO A 435 18.44 6.20 -8.98
N LYS A 436 19.05 7.10 -8.21
CA LYS A 436 18.81 8.54 -8.39
C LYS A 436 19.45 9.13 -9.65
N ALA A 437 20.43 8.48 -10.26
CA ALA A 437 21.31 9.06 -11.29
C ALA A 437 21.77 10.49 -10.91
N ASP A 438 21.34 11.53 -11.65
CA ASP A 438 21.64 12.93 -11.33
C ASP A 438 20.80 13.47 -10.16
N GLY A 439 19.60 12.92 -9.96
CA GLY A 439 18.66 13.25 -8.89
C GLY A 439 17.21 12.93 -9.28
N TYR A 440 16.35 12.90 -8.27
CA TYR A 440 14.90 12.80 -8.48
C TYR A 440 14.32 14.17 -8.80
N LEU A 441 13.33 14.19 -9.69
CA LEU A 441 12.51 15.38 -9.88
C LEU A 441 11.70 15.69 -8.62
N MET A 442 11.36 16.96 -8.45
CA MET A 442 10.57 17.41 -7.31
C MET A 442 9.24 17.98 -7.78
N SER A 443 8.20 17.72 -7.01
CA SER A 443 6.90 18.34 -7.22
C SER A 443 6.96 19.85 -7.04
N SER A 444 5.91 20.53 -7.50
CA SER A 444 5.73 21.96 -7.26
C SER A 444 5.77 22.31 -5.76
N ARG A 445 5.44 21.34 -4.89
CA ARG A 445 5.45 21.48 -3.44
C ARG A 445 6.73 20.98 -2.77
N GLY A 446 7.74 20.55 -3.53
CA GLY A 446 9.09 20.29 -2.99
C GLY A 446 9.32 18.92 -2.37
N ASN A 447 8.43 17.97 -2.64
CA ASN A 447 8.66 16.55 -2.34
C ASN A 447 9.32 15.87 -3.55
N PRO A 448 10.24 14.91 -3.34
CA PRO A 448 10.79 14.11 -4.43
C PRO A 448 9.73 13.19 -5.05
N LEU A 449 9.65 13.21 -6.37
CA LEU A 449 8.94 12.21 -7.17
C LEU A 449 9.84 10.98 -7.28
N GLY A 450 9.70 10.06 -6.33
CA GLY A 450 10.63 8.94 -6.17
C GLY A 450 10.72 7.98 -7.37
N ASN A 451 9.76 8.03 -8.28
CA ASN A 451 9.70 7.28 -9.52
C ASN A 451 10.13 8.07 -10.76
N VAL A 452 10.53 9.35 -10.63
CA VAL A 452 10.89 10.18 -11.79
C VAL A 452 12.32 10.71 -11.61
N VAL A 453 13.22 10.26 -12.47
CA VAL A 453 14.68 10.43 -12.32
C VAL A 453 15.24 11.19 -13.52
N LYS A 454 16.20 12.08 -13.26
CA LYS A 454 16.98 12.74 -14.32
C LYS A 454 18.24 11.95 -14.63
N GLU A 455 18.47 11.67 -15.91
CA GLU A 455 19.64 10.96 -16.44
C GLU A 455 20.28 11.75 -17.59
N GLY A 456 21.29 12.57 -17.27
CA GLY A 456 21.95 13.44 -18.24
C GLY A 456 20.98 14.46 -18.84
N ARG A 457 20.58 14.25 -20.10
CA ARG A 457 19.60 15.09 -20.81
C ARG A 457 18.18 14.52 -20.82
N ARG A 458 17.99 13.30 -20.32
CA ARG A 458 16.72 12.58 -20.33
C ARG A 458 16.08 12.59 -18.94
N VAL A 459 14.78 12.39 -18.93
CA VAL A 459 14.00 12.13 -17.71
C VAL A 459 13.30 10.80 -17.90
N VAL A 460 13.42 9.92 -16.91
CA VAL A 460 12.83 8.58 -16.92
C VAL A 460 11.80 8.49 -15.80
N LEU A 461 10.58 8.08 -16.14
CA LEU A 461 9.53 7.71 -15.20
C LEU A 461 9.47 6.19 -15.09
N HIS A 462 9.67 5.68 -13.89
CA HIS A 462 9.59 4.27 -13.54
C HIS A 462 8.18 3.90 -13.08
N SER A 463 7.39 3.34 -13.98
CA SER A 463 5.99 3.01 -13.67
C SER A 463 5.89 1.78 -12.80
N ALA A 464 4.89 1.78 -11.92
CA ALA A 464 4.53 0.61 -11.14
C ALA A 464 4.03 -0.56 -12.00
N THR A 465 3.71 -0.35 -13.29
CA THR A 465 3.44 -1.43 -14.27
C THR A 465 4.64 -2.34 -14.54
N GLY A 466 5.84 -1.96 -14.12
CA GLY A 466 7.07 -2.67 -14.48
C GLY A 466 7.77 -2.08 -15.70
N LYS A 467 7.18 -1.06 -16.35
CA LYS A 467 7.75 -0.37 -17.51
C LYS A 467 8.40 0.95 -17.13
N ASP A 468 9.33 1.41 -17.96
CA ASP A 468 10.00 2.69 -17.83
C ASP A 468 9.68 3.55 -19.06
N PHE A 469 9.43 4.84 -18.84
CA PHE A 469 9.00 5.78 -19.86
C PHE A 469 9.93 6.99 -19.91
N GLU A 470 10.39 7.35 -21.10
CA GLU A 470 11.08 8.62 -21.30
C GLU A 470 10.05 9.76 -21.28
N VAL A 471 10.22 10.70 -20.36
CA VAL A 471 9.31 11.85 -20.21
C VAL A 471 9.67 12.90 -21.26
N PRO A 472 8.74 13.29 -22.14
CA PRO A 472 8.99 14.33 -23.12
C PRO A 472 9.15 15.68 -22.42
N LEU A 473 10.34 16.27 -22.49
CA LEU A 473 10.59 17.61 -21.97
C LEU A 473 10.09 18.68 -22.94
N PHE A 474 9.42 19.71 -22.43
CA PHE A 474 8.83 20.76 -23.28
C PHE A 474 9.80 21.89 -23.62
N LYS A 475 10.93 22.00 -22.91
CA LYS A 475 11.89 23.08 -23.16
C LYS A 475 12.46 22.93 -24.56
N LYS A 476 12.22 23.92 -25.43
CA LYS A 476 12.78 23.98 -26.77
C LYS A 476 14.26 24.33 -26.64
N THR A 477 15.16 23.40 -26.92
CA THR A 477 16.58 23.71 -27.09
C THR A 477 16.77 24.44 -28.41
N LYS A 478 17.72 25.40 -28.48
CA LYS A 478 18.03 26.13 -29.72
C LYS A 478 18.44 25.23 -30.91
N ASP A 479 18.71 23.95 -30.63
CA ASP A 479 19.13 22.93 -31.61
C ASP A 479 18.06 21.84 -31.86
N ALA A 480 16.80 22.07 -31.49
CA ALA A 480 15.70 21.18 -31.90
C ALA A 480 15.27 21.55 -33.33
N PRO A 481 15.24 20.61 -34.29
CA PRO A 481 14.86 20.88 -35.67
C PRO A 481 13.42 21.41 -35.81
#